data_AF-A0A534IED6-F1
#
_entry.id   AF-A0A534IED6-F1
#
_cell.length_a   1.000
_cell.length_b   1.000
_cell.length_c   1.000
_cell.angle_alpha   90.00
_cell.angle_beta   90.00
_cell.angle_gamma   90.00
#
_symmetry.space_group_name_H-M   'P 1'
#
loop_
_entity.id
_entity.type
_entity.pdbx_description
1 polymer ?
#
loop_
_entity_poly.entity_id
_entity_poly.type
_entity_poly.pdbx_seq_one_letter_code
_entity_poly.pdbx_strand_id
1 'polypeptide(L)'
;TLTPATLDFDAAYRRDFERFNSAAFIPGDHFWASFTHLNGYSSNYYTYVLDKVIALDFFARFDARNLLGGPAGMRYRQAVLAPGSTRPAAELARDFLGREPNLDAYRRWMLAEFDAEAKASSAAR
;
A
#
# COMPACT_ATOMS: atom_id res chain seq x y z
N THR A 1 26.33 1.46 -0.70
CA THR A 1 25.55 0.74 -1.72
C THR A 1 26.37 -0.46 -2.16
N LEU A 2 25.83 -1.67 -2.09
CA LEU A 2 26.55 -2.87 -2.56
C LEU A 2 26.70 -2.80 -4.09
N THR A 3 27.88 -3.12 -4.61
CA THR A 3 28.07 -3.21 -6.05
C THR A 3 27.38 -4.50 -6.55
N PRO A 4 26.63 -4.48 -7.67
CA PRO A 4 25.86 -5.66 -8.11
C PRO A 4 26.69 -6.93 -8.25
N ALA A 5 27.96 -6.79 -8.67
CA ALA A 5 28.89 -7.92 -8.86
C ALA A 5 29.34 -8.60 -7.56
N THR A 6 29.14 -7.97 -6.40
CA THR A 6 29.54 -8.52 -5.09
C THR A 6 28.36 -8.94 -4.23
N LEU A 7 27.13 -8.78 -4.74
CA LEU A 7 25.93 -9.13 -4.02
C LEU A 7 25.68 -10.64 -4.10
N ASP A 8 25.81 -11.33 -2.97
CA ASP A 8 25.21 -12.65 -2.78
C ASP A 8 23.69 -12.49 -2.62
N PHE A 9 22.97 -12.62 -3.73
CA PHE A 9 21.53 -12.42 -3.77
C PHE A 9 20.78 -13.54 -3.02
N ASP A 10 21.29 -14.77 -3.05
CA ASP A 10 20.70 -15.92 -2.37
C ASP A 10 20.74 -15.73 -0.86
N ALA A 11 21.89 -15.31 -0.33
CA ALA A 11 22.04 -15.00 1.08
C ALA A 11 21.18 -13.81 1.51
N ALA A 12 21.11 -12.76 0.68
CA ALA A 12 20.28 -11.60 0.97
C ALA A 12 18.79 -11.94 0.98
N TYR A 13 18.30 -12.69 -0.01
CA TYR A 13 16.91 -13.13 -0.08
C TYR A 13 16.54 -14.02 1.11
N ARG A 14 17.37 -15.03 1.42
CA ARG A 14 17.11 -15.92 2.56
C ARG A 14 16.99 -15.14 3.87
N ARG A 15 17.95 -14.26 4.15
CA ARG A 15 17.95 -13.41 5.34
C ARG A 15 16.65 -12.60 5.46
N ASP A 16 16.22 -11.98 4.36
CA ASP A 16 15.03 -11.12 4.38
C ASP A 16 13.74 -11.95 4.45
N PHE A 17 13.69 -13.12 3.80
CA PHE A 17 12.58 -14.06 3.91
C PHE A 17 12.39 -14.52 5.36
N GLU A 18 13.45 -15.02 6.01
CA GLU A 18 13.39 -15.48 7.39
C GLU A 18 13.06 -14.36 8.40
N ARG A 19 13.43 -13.12 8.07
CA ARG A 19 13.13 -11.96 8.92
C ARG A 19 11.69 -11.50 8.83
N PHE A 20 11.11 -11.48 7.63
CA PHE A 20 9.84 -10.82 7.37
C PHE A 20 8.67 -11.78 7.08
N ASN A 21 8.95 -13.04 6.80
CA ASN A 21 7.94 -14.06 6.55
C ASN A 21 7.76 -14.95 7.78
N SER A 22 6.53 -15.34 8.08
CA SER A 22 6.23 -16.29 9.16
C SER A 22 6.47 -17.74 8.75
N ALA A 23 6.57 -18.02 7.44
CA ALA A 23 6.88 -19.35 6.92
C ALA A 23 8.39 -19.66 6.98
N ALA A 24 8.71 -20.96 7.07
CA ALA A 24 10.09 -21.43 6.96
C ALA A 24 10.61 -21.32 5.51
N PHE A 25 11.87 -20.92 5.36
CA PHE A 25 12.53 -20.91 4.05
C PHE A 25 12.74 -22.34 3.52
N ILE A 26 12.55 -22.52 2.21
CA ILE A 26 12.75 -23.82 1.54
C ILE A 26 14.15 -23.84 0.91
N PRO A 27 15.05 -24.76 1.29
CA PRO A 27 16.38 -24.85 0.69
C PRO A 27 16.33 -25.01 -0.84
N GLY A 28 17.13 -24.21 -1.55
CA GLY A 28 17.15 -24.18 -3.02
C GLY A 28 16.02 -23.35 -3.64
N ASP A 29 15.19 -22.67 -2.84
CA ASP A 29 14.20 -21.75 -3.37
C ASP A 29 14.87 -20.52 -4.01
N HIS A 30 14.40 -20.21 -5.21
CA HIS A 30 14.81 -19.07 -6.03
C HIS A 30 13.57 -18.33 -6.52
N PHE A 31 12.65 -17.97 -5.62
CA PHE A 31 11.37 -17.32 -5.94
C PHE A 31 11.50 -16.19 -6.98
N TRP A 32 12.55 -15.37 -6.88
CA TRP A 32 12.83 -14.27 -7.80
C TRP A 32 12.99 -14.72 -9.26
N ALA A 33 13.46 -15.94 -9.52
CA ALA A 33 13.54 -16.51 -10.87
C ALA A 33 12.15 -16.78 -11.49
N SER A 34 11.12 -16.90 -10.65
CA SER A 34 9.71 -17.03 -11.06
C SER A 34 8.91 -15.74 -10.88
N PHE A 35 9.52 -14.69 -10.29
CA PHE A 35 8.81 -13.47 -9.94
C PHE A 35 8.69 -12.54 -11.14
N THR A 36 7.65 -12.77 -11.95
CA THR A 36 7.47 -12.11 -13.25
C THR A 36 7.41 -10.59 -13.19
N HIS A 37 7.07 -9.99 -12.05
CA HIS A 37 7.06 -8.54 -11.86
C HIS A 37 8.45 -7.92 -12.02
N LEU A 38 9.54 -8.67 -11.83
CA LEU A 38 10.88 -8.17 -12.12
C LEU A 38 11.08 -7.86 -13.62
N ASN A 39 10.26 -8.45 -14.49
CA ASN A 39 10.25 -8.16 -15.93
C ASN A 39 9.28 -7.01 -16.23
N GLY A 40 9.83 -5.83 -16.54
CA GLY A 40 9.06 -4.63 -16.88
C GLY A 40 8.65 -3.78 -15.69
N TYR A 41 8.09 -4.36 -14.62
CA TYR A 41 7.73 -3.59 -13.41
C TYR A 41 8.95 -3.31 -12.52
N SER A 42 9.93 -4.23 -12.52
CA SER A 42 11.27 -4.04 -11.94
C SER A 42 11.22 -3.60 -10.48
N SER A 43 11.96 -2.55 -10.11
CA SER A 43 12.07 -2.00 -8.75
C SER A 43 10.80 -1.34 -8.21
N ASN A 44 9.69 -1.35 -8.96
CA ASN A 44 8.47 -0.66 -8.56
C ASN A 44 7.52 -1.53 -7.71
N TYR A 45 7.84 -2.79 -7.38
CA TYR A 45 6.89 -3.66 -6.66
C TYR A 45 6.33 -3.09 -5.35
N TYR A 46 7.12 -2.27 -4.64
CA TYR A 46 6.68 -1.60 -3.41
C TYR A 46 5.52 -0.61 -3.63
N THR A 47 5.33 -0.10 -4.86
CA THR A 47 4.30 0.90 -5.12
C THR A 47 2.90 0.34 -4.97
N TYR A 48 2.67 -0.98 -5.08
CA TYR A 48 1.37 -1.58 -4.75
C TYR A 48 0.90 -1.24 -3.33
N VAL A 49 1.81 -1.29 -2.36
CA VAL A 49 1.47 -0.95 -0.96
C VAL A 49 1.34 0.57 -0.79
N LEU A 50 2.21 1.34 -1.42
CA LEU A 50 2.13 2.81 -1.42
C LEU A 50 0.80 3.31 -2.02
N ASP A 51 0.40 2.77 -3.16
CA ASP A 51 -0.85 3.09 -3.85
C ASP A 51 -2.04 2.72 -2.98
N LYS A 52 -1.98 1.59 -2.25
CA LYS A 52 -3.03 1.20 -1.31
C LYS A 52 -3.16 2.17 -0.14
N VAL A 53 -2.04 2.68 0.39
CA VAL A 53 -2.05 3.72 1.43
C VAL A 53 -2.78 4.98 0.93
N ILE A 54 -2.42 5.46 -0.26
CA ILE A 54 -3.01 6.66 -0.86
C ILE A 54 -4.49 6.42 -1.20
N ALA A 55 -4.83 5.26 -1.76
CA ALA A 55 -6.20 4.91 -2.13
C ALA A 55 -7.14 4.85 -0.91
N LEU A 56 -6.69 4.26 0.21
CA LEU A 56 -7.48 4.24 1.45
C LEU A 56 -7.63 5.64 2.05
N ASP A 57 -6.60 6.49 1.96
CA ASP A 57 -6.69 7.87 2.42
C ASP A 57 -7.66 8.70 1.55
N PHE A 58 -7.64 8.48 0.23
CA PHE A 58 -8.61 9.07 -0.70
C PHE A 58 -10.03 8.59 -0.37
N PHE A 59 -10.21 7.29 -0.18
CA PHE A 59 -11.49 6.68 0.13
C PHE A 59 -12.08 7.23 1.43
N ALA A 60 -11.25 7.54 2.43
CA ALA A 60 -11.66 8.17 3.68
C ALA A 60 -12.26 9.59 3.51
N ARG A 61 -12.19 10.19 2.31
CA ARG A 61 -12.86 11.46 1.97
C ARG A 61 -14.28 11.28 1.45
N PHE A 62 -14.73 10.05 1.20
CA PHE A 62 -16.10 9.72 0.79
C PHE A 62 -16.97 9.46 2.03
N ASP A 63 -18.26 9.77 1.93
CA ASP A 63 -19.21 9.39 2.98
C ASP A 63 -19.47 7.88 2.90
N ALA A 64 -19.02 7.14 3.91
CA ALA A 64 -19.19 5.69 3.97
C ALA A 64 -20.67 5.24 3.96
N ARG A 65 -21.61 6.13 4.34
CA ARG A 65 -23.06 5.84 4.30
C ARG A 65 -23.70 6.21 2.98
N ASN A 66 -23.02 6.97 2.12
CA ASN A 66 -23.53 7.41 0.84
C ASN A 66 -22.36 7.66 -0.14
N LEU A 67 -21.70 6.58 -0.57
CA LEU A 67 -20.49 6.64 -1.40
C LEU A 67 -20.68 7.34 -2.75
N LEU A 68 -21.90 7.29 -3.29
CA LEU A 68 -22.27 7.92 -4.56
C LEU A 68 -22.78 9.36 -4.36
N GLY A 69 -22.96 9.79 -3.12
CA GLY A 69 -23.41 11.12 -2.76
C GLY A 69 -22.29 12.09 -2.40
N GLY A 70 -22.66 13.35 -2.26
CA GLY A 70 -21.77 14.41 -1.80
C GLY A 70 -20.71 14.86 -2.81
N PRO A 71 -19.84 15.80 -2.42
CA PRO A 71 -18.91 16.46 -3.35
C PRO A 71 -17.62 15.65 -3.63
N ALA A 72 -17.39 14.53 -2.93
CA ALA A 72 -16.11 13.82 -2.96
C ALA A 72 -15.78 13.24 -4.34
N GLY A 73 -16.74 12.60 -5.02
CA GLY A 73 -16.53 12.04 -6.35
C GLY A 73 -16.18 13.10 -7.40
N MET A 74 -16.89 14.23 -7.40
CA MET A 74 -16.59 15.32 -8.32
C MET A 74 -15.25 15.99 -8.03
N ARG A 75 -14.89 16.16 -6.76
CA ARG A 75 -13.55 16.62 -6.36
C ARG A 75 -12.46 15.66 -6.82
N TYR A 76 -12.65 14.35 -6.67
CA TYR A 76 -11.66 13.34 -7.11
C TYR A 76 -11.45 13.41 -8.62
N ARG A 77 -12.55 13.50 -9.38
CA ARG A 77 -12.49 13.69 -10.83
C ARG A 77 -11.69 14.95 -11.21
N GLN A 78 -11.98 16.08 -10.57
CA GLN A 78 -11.36 17.37 -10.92
C GLN A 78 -9.89 17.47 -10.47
N ALA A 79 -9.58 16.98 -9.27
CA ALA A 79 -8.26 17.14 -8.67
C ALA A 79 -7.27 16.04 -9.06
N VAL A 80 -7.74 14.82 -9.38
CA VAL A 80 -6.86 13.66 -9.64
C VAL A 80 -6.98 13.15 -11.07
N LEU A 81 -8.20 12.85 -11.53
CA LEU A 81 -8.39 12.19 -12.82
C LEU A 81 -8.19 13.13 -14.01
N ALA A 82 -8.82 14.31 -13.97
CA ALA A 82 -8.81 15.25 -15.09
C ALA A 82 -7.41 15.80 -15.42
N PRO A 83 -6.53 16.10 -14.44
CA PRO A 83 -5.16 16.50 -14.74
C PRO A 83 -4.30 15.37 -15.29
N GLY A 84 -4.61 14.11 -14.98
CA GLY A 84 -3.79 12.95 -15.36
C GLY A 84 -2.32 13.14 -14.95
N SER A 85 -1.39 12.87 -15.86
CA SER A 85 0.05 12.99 -15.61
C SER A 85 0.63 14.39 -15.87
N THR A 86 -0.20 15.43 -15.96
CA THR A 86 0.28 16.81 -16.24
C THR A 86 0.90 17.49 -15.02
N ARG A 87 0.73 16.93 -13.81
CA ARG A 87 1.30 17.42 -12.55
C ARG A 87 1.85 16.25 -11.73
N PRO A 88 2.78 16.51 -10.78
CA PRO A 88 3.30 15.46 -9.91
C PRO A 88 2.19 14.82 -9.06
N ALA A 89 2.17 13.48 -8.98
CA ALA A 89 1.13 12.73 -8.28
C ALA A 89 0.96 13.13 -6.81
N ALA A 90 2.07 13.46 -6.13
CA ALA A 90 2.04 13.94 -4.74
C ALA A 90 1.26 15.26 -4.59
N GLU A 91 1.34 16.16 -5.58
CA GLU A 91 0.54 17.38 -5.55
C GLU A 91 -0.94 17.10 -5.76
N LEU A 92 -1.28 16.23 -6.71
CA LEU A 92 -2.68 15.83 -6.95
C LEU A 92 -3.30 15.19 -5.70
N ALA A 93 -2.52 14.35 -5.01
CA ALA A 93 -2.94 13.72 -3.77
C ALA A 93 -3.17 14.74 -2.64
N ARG A 94 -2.22 15.66 -2.43
CA ARG A 94 -2.36 16.74 -1.46
C ARG A 94 -3.58 17.62 -1.76
N ASP A 95 -3.77 18.01 -3.02
CA ASP A 95 -4.86 18.88 -3.45
C ASP A 95 -6.23 18.22 -3.20
N PHE A 96 -6.35 16.91 -3.46
CA PHE A 96 -7.60 16.17 -3.20
C PHE A 96 -7.88 15.96 -1.70
N LEU A 97 -6.83 15.66 -0.92
CA LEU A 97 -6.92 15.38 0.51
C LEU A 97 -7.06 16.64 1.37
N GLY A 98 -6.53 17.78 0.89
CA GLY A 98 -6.39 19.03 1.66
C GLY A 98 -5.27 19.00 2.71
N ARG A 99 -4.42 17.97 2.66
CA ARG A 99 -3.25 17.75 3.53
C ARG A 99 -2.31 16.75 2.86
N GLU A 100 -1.10 16.60 3.40
CA GLU A 100 -0.21 15.51 2.97
C GLU A 100 -0.85 14.13 3.24
N PRO A 101 -0.62 13.13 2.35
CA PRO A 101 -1.03 11.75 2.59
C PRO A 101 -0.40 11.19 3.87
N ASN A 102 -1.14 10.33 4.57
CA ASN A 102 -0.62 9.68 5.77
C ASN A 102 -1.10 8.22 5.89
N LEU A 103 -0.60 7.51 6.91
CA LEU A 103 -0.87 6.09 7.11
C LEU A 103 -2.15 5.81 7.92
N ASP A 104 -2.91 6.83 8.34
CA ASP A 104 -3.96 6.64 9.34
C ASP A 104 -5.10 5.77 8.81
N ALA A 105 -5.53 6.00 7.57
CA ALA A 105 -6.56 5.20 6.91
C ALA A 105 -6.10 3.76 6.67
N TYR A 106 -4.85 3.59 6.25
CA TYR A 106 -4.23 2.28 6.06
C TYR A 106 -4.12 1.49 7.37
N ARG A 107 -3.69 2.15 8.46
CA ARG A 107 -3.60 1.53 9.80
C ARG A 107 -4.97 1.07 10.28
N ARG A 108 -6.00 1.91 10.18
CA ARG A 108 -7.38 1.51 10.54
C ARG A 108 -7.86 0.32 9.71
N TRP A 109 -7.56 0.30 8.41
CA TRP A 109 -7.93 -0.82 7.53
C TRP A 109 -7.21 -2.12 7.93
N MET A 110 -5.90 -2.06 8.21
CA MET A 110 -5.10 -3.21 8.63
C MET A 110 -5.53 -3.78 9.98
N LEU A 111 -6.01 -2.94 10.90
CA LEU A 111 -6.36 -3.34 12.27
C LEU A 111 -7.86 -3.59 12.48
N ALA A 112 -8.68 -3.43 11.43
CA ALA A 112 -10.14 -3.44 11.55
C ALA A 112 -10.70 -4.74 12.18
N GLU A 113 -10.09 -5.88 11.90
CA GLU A 113 -10.50 -7.19 12.44
C GLU A 113 -10.26 -7.27 13.96
N PHE A 114 -9.10 -6.83 14.43
CA PHE A 114 -8.75 -6.84 15.86
C PHE A 114 -9.60 -5.85 16.67
N ASP A 115 -9.93 -4.70 16.09
CA ASP A 115 -10.81 -3.71 16.72
C ASP A 115 -12.24 -4.25 16.90
N ALA A 116 -12.72 -5.08 15.96
CA ALA A 116 -14.03 -5.71 16.03
C ALA A 116 -14.08 -6.78 17.13
N GLU A 117 -13.04 -7.61 17.22
CA GLU A 117 -12.89 -8.62 18.27
C GLU A 117 -12.82 -8.00 19.66
N ALA A 118 -12.04 -6.93 19.83
CA ALA A 118 -11.94 -6.21 21.10
C ALA A 118 -13.30 -5.65 21.57
N LYS A 119 -14.08 -5.08 20.65
CA LYS A 119 -15.43 -4.57 20.94
C LYS A 119 -16.40 -5.69 21.30
N ALA A 120 -16.37 -6.82 20.59
CA ALA A 120 -17.21 -7.98 20.89
C ALA A 120 -16.89 -8.57 22.27
N SER A 121 -15.60 -8.70 22.61
CA SER A 121 -15.14 -9.19 23.92
C SER A 121 -15.53 -8.26 25.08
N SER A 122 -15.47 -6.94 24.86
CA SER A 122 -15.91 -5.95 25.86
C SER A 122 -17.42 -5.91 26.06
N ALA A 123 -18.23 -6.23 25.04
CA ALA A 123 -19.69 -6.24 25.14
C ALA A 123 -20.24 -7.54 25.77
N ALA A 124 -19.43 -8.60 25.82
CA ALA A 124 -19.77 -9.89 26.43
C ALA A 124 -19.42 -9.97 27.93
N ARG A 125 -18.85 -8.90 28.52
CA ARG A 125 -18.57 -8.74 29.95
C ARG A 125 -19.56 -7.78 30.58
#